data_AF-A0A0A1UEN0-F1
#
_entry.id   AF-A0A0A1UEN0-F1
#
_cell.length_a   1.000
_cell.length_b   1.000
_cell.length_c   1.000
_cell.angle_alpha   90.00
_cell.angle_beta   90.00
_cell.angle_gamma   90.00
#
_symmetry.space_group_name_H-M   'P 1'
#
loop_
_entity.id
_entity.type
_entity.pdbx_description
1 polymer ?
#
loop_
_entity_poly.entity_id
_entity_poly.type
_entity_poly.pdbx_seq_one_letter_code
_entity_poly.pdbx_strand_id
1 'polypeptide(L)'
;MNPYISFSSRYFNSSPTKDATGFPKVIQVTPFADNNNIPVPVVSFNTIQEMPRCSMCRAFMSKQMTWTRLGGKYICGYCRQPNEKFYLRYKYMERDGVGSFPELVDDVYDFEYQPPTPKLLQTIILIDTSLTFAQSNDYLYMINALKNYVDQNMRQYAYFAVITYNTSVTCYKFGESFSKIVLPVIDEDMRDLVIPHYKNLFCTIDDKAKLDALFQSLQDIQSIVADADGLSKGCCYGAALKLAVDLLNNRGGTVIDVCGTKGTVGCGVSNRLISPSSTYTENREYLQPNQALKFYQDIAIKCSELGVVVNNFFFSRDYCDVATLGEVSHITNGILKVYEPNKTQFEVLTNDVNAMTPSAYACALRMRIPSCLEVETVGGHFFQRSATNYACSVMRKDTTLLFELSGGCDANYRQLKFQLAISFSLANGARRTRVINLEIDTSNFNSDVLRQPNLPVAMNGYIFKVIKLLKEKDLSGVKSEIEGWRNSMIQNIGKTDLTSYLYALMTSTAVQGGLTNDLMYSEMYQLQRYSPYVLNYLVQFLYAPTASF
;
A
#
# COMPACT_ATOMS: atom_id res chain seq x y z
N MET A 1 11.45 16.32 12.75
CA MET A 1 10.70 15.08 13.04
C MET A 1 11.17 14.03 12.05
N ASN A 2 11.41 12.78 12.46
CA ASN A 2 11.88 11.73 11.54
C ASN A 2 10.74 11.37 10.57
N PRO A 3 10.91 11.56 9.23
CA PRO A 3 9.83 11.34 8.27
C PRO A 3 9.53 9.85 8.04
N TYR A 4 10.43 8.96 8.45
CA TYR A 4 10.32 7.52 8.17
C TYR A 4 9.56 6.75 9.24
N ILE A 5 9.62 7.20 10.50
CA ILE A 5 8.96 6.57 11.63
C ILE A 5 8.61 7.59 12.69
N SER A 6 7.43 7.46 13.30
CA SER A 6 6.98 8.34 14.38
C SER A 6 5.93 7.64 15.24
N PHE A 7 5.85 8.03 16.51
CA PHE A 7 4.79 7.61 17.42
C PHE A 7 3.69 8.68 17.51
N SER A 8 2.48 8.29 17.90
CA SER A 8 1.31 9.16 18.01
C SER A 8 1.44 10.28 19.03
N SER A 9 2.38 10.18 19.96
CA SER A 9 2.73 11.22 20.93
C SER A 9 4.23 11.29 21.15
N ARG A 10 4.70 12.30 21.88
CA ARG A 10 6.08 12.34 22.37
C ARG A 10 6.37 11.22 23.38
N TYR A 11 5.38 10.89 24.22
CA TYR A 11 5.52 9.92 25.30
C TYR A 11 4.64 8.71 25.08
N PHE A 12 5.14 7.53 25.45
CA PHE A 12 4.31 6.34 25.61
C PHE A 12 3.73 6.29 27.02
N ASN A 13 2.40 6.16 27.15
CA ASN A 13 1.77 5.96 28.45
C ASN A 13 2.01 4.51 28.92
N SER A 14 2.85 4.34 29.93
CA SER A 14 3.18 3.06 30.58
C SER A 14 2.01 2.50 31.39
N SER A 15 1.04 3.34 31.79
CA SER A 15 -0.13 2.89 32.53
C SER A 15 -1.02 2.00 31.65
N PRO A 16 -1.47 0.83 32.17
CA PRO A 16 -2.36 -0.08 31.46
C PRO A 16 -3.83 0.40 31.43
N THR A 17 -4.15 1.54 32.04
CA THR A 17 -5.52 2.07 32.10
C THR A 17 -6.06 2.38 30.71
N LYS A 18 -7.21 1.78 30.36
CA LYS A 18 -7.99 2.15 29.17
C LYS A 18 -8.37 3.62 29.26
N ASP A 19 -7.99 4.39 28.24
CA ASP A 19 -8.28 5.82 28.17
C ASP A 19 -9.61 6.06 27.44
N ALA A 20 -10.54 6.76 28.11
CA ALA A 20 -11.83 7.15 27.55
C ALA A 20 -11.71 8.14 26.37
N THR A 21 -10.55 8.79 26.20
CA THR A 21 -10.28 9.67 25.04
C THR A 21 -10.09 8.90 23.73
N GLY A 22 -9.94 7.58 23.80
CA GLY A 22 -9.65 6.76 22.63
C GLY A 22 -8.30 7.07 21.98
N PHE A 23 -7.36 7.76 22.65
CA PHE A 23 -6.08 8.15 22.06
C PHE A 23 -5.33 6.93 21.49
N PRO A 24 -4.94 6.95 20.20
CA PRO A 24 -4.33 5.80 19.57
C PRO A 24 -2.86 5.64 20.00
N LYS A 25 -2.47 4.44 20.45
CA LYS A 25 -1.06 4.08 20.70
C LYS A 25 -0.48 3.46 19.43
N VAL A 26 -0.14 4.28 18.44
CA VAL A 26 0.28 3.79 17.11
C VAL A 26 1.69 4.27 16.74
N ILE A 27 2.48 3.37 16.16
CA ILE A 27 3.71 3.71 15.43
C ILE A 27 3.35 3.79 13.95
N GLN A 28 3.58 4.96 13.36
CA GLN A 28 3.51 5.16 11.92
C GLN A 28 4.88 4.96 11.29
N VAL A 29 4.91 4.21 10.19
CA VAL A 29 6.10 3.97 9.39
C VAL A 29 5.83 4.34 7.95
N THR A 30 6.65 5.22 7.38
CA THR A 30 6.65 5.57 5.94
C THR A 30 8.06 5.36 5.38
N PRO A 31 8.45 4.11 5.04
CA PRO A 31 9.85 3.73 4.85
C PRO A 31 10.63 4.49 3.77
N PHE A 32 9.92 4.97 2.75
CA PHE A 32 10.48 5.66 1.59
C PHE A 32 10.00 7.11 1.48
N ALA A 33 9.55 7.69 2.61
CA ALA A 33 9.15 9.09 2.68
C ALA A 33 10.22 10.00 2.06
N ASP A 34 9.78 11.05 1.37
CA ASP A 34 10.69 12.07 0.87
C ASP A 34 11.27 12.85 2.06
N ASN A 35 12.59 12.99 2.08
CA ASN A 35 13.32 13.69 3.13
C ASN A 35 14.13 14.84 2.53
N ASN A 36 13.47 15.69 1.73
CA ASN A 36 14.09 16.82 1.02
C ASN A 36 15.31 16.38 0.19
N ASN A 37 15.19 15.24 -0.50
CA ASN A 37 16.27 14.61 -1.27
C ASN A 37 17.54 14.25 -0.47
N ILE A 38 17.51 14.24 0.86
CA ILE A 38 18.63 13.75 1.69
C ILE A 38 18.64 12.21 1.59
N PRO A 39 19.69 11.60 1.00
CA PRO A 39 19.75 10.16 0.83
C PRO A 39 19.95 9.44 2.16
N VAL A 40 19.40 8.24 2.26
CA VAL A 40 19.68 7.34 3.38
C VAL A 40 21.12 6.82 3.27
N PRO A 41 21.95 6.90 4.33
CA PRO A 41 23.31 6.38 4.32
C PRO A 41 23.34 4.88 3.96
N VAL A 42 24.31 4.49 3.13
CA VAL A 42 24.46 3.10 2.67
C VAL A 42 25.74 2.49 3.24
N VAL A 43 25.59 1.35 3.90
CA VAL A 43 26.68 0.52 4.40
C VAL A 43 26.89 -0.66 3.43
N SER A 44 27.96 -0.60 2.64
CA SER A 44 28.25 -1.57 1.58
C SER A 44 28.96 -2.84 2.10
N PHE A 45 28.55 -4.00 1.57
CA PHE A 45 29.06 -5.32 1.97
C PHE A 45 30.50 -5.64 1.60
N ASN A 46 31.10 -4.92 0.66
CA ASN A 46 32.56 -4.98 0.44
C ASN A 46 33.38 -4.62 1.70
N THR A 47 32.73 -4.13 2.77
CA THR A 47 33.33 -3.89 4.09
C THR A 47 32.87 -4.86 5.21
N ILE A 48 31.91 -5.76 4.95
CA ILE A 48 31.32 -6.68 5.96
C ILE A 48 31.00 -8.08 5.40
N GLN A 49 31.40 -9.14 6.11
CA GLN A 49 31.12 -10.53 5.70
C GLN A 49 29.65 -10.93 5.97
N GLU A 50 29.04 -10.37 7.02
CA GLU A 50 27.64 -10.53 7.40
C GLU A 50 27.09 -9.24 8.01
N MET A 51 25.77 -9.00 7.92
CA MET A 51 25.11 -7.88 8.60
C MET A 51 25.25 -8.01 10.12
N PRO A 52 25.86 -7.02 10.80
CA PRO A 52 25.99 -6.99 12.24
C PRO A 52 24.62 -7.09 12.93
N ARG A 53 24.36 -8.22 13.58
CA ARG A 53 23.11 -8.51 14.29
C ARG A 53 23.37 -9.15 15.64
N CYS A 54 22.51 -8.85 16.62
CA CYS A 54 22.51 -9.57 17.88
C CYS A 54 22.37 -11.09 17.65
N SER A 55 23.19 -11.89 18.32
CA SER A 55 23.16 -13.35 18.27
C SER A 55 21.82 -13.92 18.73
N MET A 56 21.21 -13.30 19.74
CA MET A 56 19.96 -13.76 20.36
C MET A 56 18.71 -13.24 19.63
N CYS A 57 18.44 -11.93 19.68
CA CYS A 57 17.20 -11.38 19.12
C CYS A 57 17.28 -11.00 17.63
N ARG A 58 18.45 -11.17 17.01
CA ARG A 58 18.72 -10.84 15.59
C ARG A 58 18.50 -9.37 15.22
N ALA A 59 18.36 -8.46 16.19
CA ALA A 59 18.30 -7.02 15.96
C ALA A 59 19.58 -6.54 15.27
N PHE A 60 19.45 -5.69 14.26
CA PHE A 60 20.56 -5.07 13.56
C PHE A 60 21.31 -4.14 14.50
N MET A 61 22.62 -4.01 14.29
CA MET A 61 23.46 -3.08 15.01
C MET A 61 22.90 -1.67 14.92
N SER A 62 22.86 -0.92 16.00
CA SER A 62 22.40 0.46 15.99
C SER A 62 23.08 1.25 17.09
N LYS A 63 22.90 2.58 17.12
CA LYS A 63 23.31 3.43 18.26
C LYS A 63 22.69 3.00 19.60
N GLN A 64 21.69 2.12 19.56
CA GLN A 64 21.04 1.58 20.76
C GLN A 64 21.89 0.53 21.49
N MET A 65 22.96 0.04 20.86
CA MET A 65 23.89 -0.88 21.50
C MET A 65 24.81 -0.14 22.47
N THR A 66 25.11 -0.76 23.61
CA THR A 66 26.02 -0.19 24.62
C THR A 66 27.34 -0.94 24.60
N TRP A 67 28.42 -0.27 24.21
CA TRP A 67 29.76 -0.86 24.19
C TRP A 67 30.30 -1.03 25.62
N THR A 68 30.67 -2.26 26.00
CA THR A 68 31.39 -2.53 27.27
C THR A 68 32.90 -2.46 27.06
N ARG A 69 33.36 -2.84 25.87
CA ARG A 69 34.71 -2.55 25.36
C ARG A 69 34.54 -2.02 23.95
N LEU A 70 35.00 -0.79 23.72
CA LEU A 70 34.79 -0.04 22.48
C LEU A 70 35.30 -0.87 21.29
N GLY A 71 34.43 -1.13 20.33
CA GLY A 71 34.72 -2.06 19.23
C GLY A 71 35.18 -3.44 19.71
N GLY A 72 34.59 -4.06 20.73
CA GLY A 72 35.02 -5.38 21.24
C GLY A 72 33.89 -6.22 21.81
N LYS A 73 33.13 -5.68 22.75
CA LYS A 73 31.93 -6.33 23.30
C LYS A 73 30.86 -5.27 23.48
N TYR A 74 29.61 -5.67 23.29
CA TYR A 74 28.48 -4.77 23.45
C TYR A 74 27.29 -5.49 24.08
N ILE A 75 26.45 -4.73 24.76
CA ILE A 75 25.16 -5.17 25.28
C ILE A 75 24.11 -4.72 24.27
N CYS A 76 23.25 -5.65 23.86
CA CYS A 76 22.20 -5.36 22.90
C CYS A 76 21.15 -4.40 23.50
N GLY A 77 20.88 -3.27 22.85
CA GLY A 77 19.89 -2.29 23.30
C GLY A 77 18.45 -2.80 23.39
N TYR A 78 18.14 -3.89 22.67
CA TYR A 78 16.77 -4.42 22.57
C TYR A 78 16.52 -5.59 23.54
N CYS A 79 17.42 -6.58 23.57
CA CYS A 79 17.26 -7.78 24.41
C CYS A 79 18.19 -7.83 25.62
N ARG A 80 19.08 -6.84 25.78
CA ARG A 80 20.08 -6.72 26.86
C ARG A 80 21.07 -7.87 26.97
N GLN A 81 21.12 -8.77 26.00
CA GLN A 81 22.09 -9.86 25.97
C GLN A 81 23.48 -9.34 25.54
N PRO A 82 24.57 -9.80 26.20
CA PRO A 82 25.93 -9.49 25.78
C PRO A 82 26.23 -10.16 24.44
N ASN A 83 26.99 -9.48 23.59
CA ASN A 83 27.38 -9.94 22.27
C ASN A 83 28.87 -9.66 22.03
N GLU A 84 29.47 -10.50 21.19
CA GLU A 84 30.86 -10.36 20.75
C GLU A 84 30.98 -9.50 19.48
N LYS A 85 32.20 -9.01 19.22
CA LYS A 85 32.50 -8.09 18.13
C LYS A 85 32.21 -8.68 16.74
N PHE A 86 31.66 -7.86 15.86
CA PHE A 86 31.88 -8.01 14.41
C PHE A 86 33.27 -7.49 14.05
N TYR A 87 34.29 -8.32 14.24
CA TYR A 87 35.70 -7.89 14.25
C TYR A 87 36.12 -7.10 13.02
N LEU A 88 35.77 -7.59 11.83
CA LEU A 88 36.15 -6.94 10.57
C LEU A 88 35.53 -5.55 10.41
N ARG A 89 34.24 -5.40 10.74
CA ARG A 89 33.53 -4.11 10.60
C ARG A 89 34.08 -3.07 11.57
N TYR A 90 34.26 -3.44 12.84
CA TYR A 90 34.59 -2.49 13.90
C TYR A 90 36.06 -2.52 14.30
N LYS A 91 36.96 -3.04 13.44
CA LYS A 91 38.38 -3.22 13.73
C LYS A 91 39.05 -1.92 14.15
N TYR A 92 38.81 -0.84 13.39
CA TYR A 92 39.47 0.45 13.55
C TYR A 92 38.62 1.49 14.29
N MET A 93 37.54 1.08 14.95
CA MET A 93 36.62 2.01 15.64
C MET A 93 37.30 2.86 16.71
N GLU A 94 38.28 2.33 17.43
CA GLU A 94 39.03 3.11 18.43
C GLU A 94 39.85 4.26 17.78
N ARG A 95 40.32 4.06 16.55
CA ARG A 95 41.09 5.05 15.78
C ARG A 95 40.18 6.04 15.05
N ASP A 96 39.16 5.51 14.36
CA ASP A 96 38.30 6.26 13.44
C ASP A 96 37.11 6.93 14.17
N GLY A 97 36.79 6.44 15.37
CA GLY A 97 35.64 6.89 16.16
C GLY A 97 34.33 6.26 15.71
N VAL A 98 33.31 6.39 16.56
CA VAL A 98 31.95 5.87 16.29
C VAL A 98 31.31 6.57 15.09
N GLY A 99 31.68 7.83 14.83
CA GLY A 99 31.16 8.66 13.74
C GLY A 99 31.40 8.10 12.33
N SER A 100 32.40 7.23 12.15
CA SER A 100 32.70 6.61 10.85
C SER A 100 31.77 5.45 10.47
N PHE A 101 30.82 5.11 11.34
CA PHE A 101 29.90 3.99 11.17
C PHE A 101 28.47 4.54 11.12
N PRO A 102 27.86 4.69 9.92
CA PRO A 102 26.51 5.23 9.78
C PRO A 102 25.50 4.50 10.67
N GLU A 103 25.62 3.18 10.78
CA GLU A 103 24.72 2.36 11.60
C GLU A 103 24.79 2.68 13.10
N LEU A 104 25.85 3.35 13.58
CA LEU A 104 26.01 3.74 14.99
C LEU A 104 25.68 5.20 15.26
N VAL A 105 25.31 5.97 14.24
CA VAL A 105 25.01 7.41 14.33
C VAL A 105 23.57 7.69 13.88
N ASP A 106 23.21 7.16 12.72
CA ASP A 106 21.94 7.43 12.07
C ASP A 106 20.83 6.51 12.58
N ASP A 107 19.63 7.07 12.75
CA ASP A 107 18.44 6.27 13.06
C ASP A 107 17.98 5.43 11.86
N VAL A 108 18.28 5.87 10.65
CA VAL A 108 17.90 5.23 9.39
C VAL A 108 19.10 5.06 8.49
N TYR A 109 19.37 3.82 8.08
CA TYR A 109 20.48 3.49 7.19
C TYR A 109 20.14 2.21 6.40
N ASP A 110 20.82 2.01 5.26
CA ASP A 110 20.65 0.85 4.39
C ASP A 110 21.91 -0.03 4.41
N PHE A 111 21.76 -1.35 4.55
CA PHE A 111 22.81 -2.31 4.19
C PHE A 111 22.65 -2.72 2.72
N GLU A 112 23.70 -2.62 1.90
CA GLU A 112 23.66 -3.06 0.49
C GLU A 112 24.47 -4.33 0.29
N TYR A 113 23.80 -5.44 -0.04
CA TYR A 113 24.40 -6.78 -0.11
C TYR A 113 24.51 -7.36 -1.53
N GLN A 114 23.69 -6.89 -2.47
CA GLN A 114 23.86 -7.21 -3.89
C GLN A 114 24.03 -5.91 -4.65
N PRO A 115 25.13 -5.75 -5.41
CA PRO A 115 25.32 -4.58 -6.23
C PRO A 115 24.23 -4.50 -7.32
N PRO A 116 23.98 -3.31 -7.87
CA PRO A 116 23.02 -3.12 -8.96
C PRO A 116 23.28 -4.09 -10.12
N THR A 117 22.25 -4.84 -10.49
CA THR A 117 22.22 -5.68 -11.70
C THR A 117 20.89 -5.40 -12.40
N PRO A 118 20.87 -4.93 -13.67
CA PRO A 118 19.63 -4.56 -14.34
C PRO A 118 18.58 -5.67 -14.25
N LYS A 119 17.47 -5.40 -13.57
CA LYS A 119 16.33 -6.31 -13.51
C LYS A 119 15.33 -5.97 -14.61
N LEU A 120 14.71 -6.98 -15.18
CA LEU A 120 13.61 -6.79 -16.12
C LEU A 120 12.39 -6.30 -15.34
N LEU A 121 11.81 -5.19 -15.78
CA LEU A 121 10.55 -4.66 -15.26
C LEU A 121 9.45 -5.06 -16.23
N GLN A 122 8.53 -5.91 -15.77
CA GLN A 122 7.40 -6.37 -16.59
C GLN A 122 6.12 -5.68 -16.12
N THR A 123 5.39 -5.09 -17.07
CA THR A 123 4.10 -4.45 -16.82
C THR A 123 3.05 -5.04 -17.75
N ILE A 124 1.92 -5.50 -17.21
CA ILE A 124 0.76 -5.94 -17.99
C ILE A 124 -0.36 -4.94 -17.77
N ILE A 125 -0.92 -4.42 -18.87
CA ILE A 125 -2.06 -3.51 -18.86
C ILE A 125 -3.29 -4.31 -19.27
N LEU A 126 -4.25 -4.44 -18.35
CA LEU A 126 -5.55 -5.04 -18.56
C LEU A 126 -6.58 -3.95 -18.84
N ILE A 127 -7.34 -4.08 -19.92
CA ILE A 127 -8.33 -3.09 -20.35
C ILE A 127 -9.67 -3.78 -20.58
N ASP A 128 -10.67 -3.38 -19.80
CA ASP A 128 -12.06 -3.75 -20.05
C ASP A 128 -12.52 -3.20 -21.41
N THR A 129 -13.14 -4.06 -22.21
CA THR A 129 -13.70 -3.74 -23.53
C THR A 129 -15.17 -4.15 -23.61
N SER A 130 -15.83 -4.28 -22.46
CA SER A 130 -17.26 -4.54 -22.38
C SER A 130 -18.08 -3.27 -22.61
N LEU A 131 -19.38 -3.47 -22.90
CA LEU A 131 -20.30 -2.40 -23.24
C LEU A 131 -20.42 -1.35 -22.12
N THR A 132 -20.49 -1.76 -20.86
CA THR A 132 -20.67 -0.83 -19.72
C THR A 132 -19.50 0.15 -19.61
N PHE A 133 -18.27 -0.34 -19.75
CA PHE A 133 -17.07 0.52 -19.73
C PHE A 133 -17.01 1.46 -20.95
N ALA A 134 -17.33 0.96 -22.15
CA ALA A 134 -17.35 1.77 -23.38
C ALA A 134 -18.35 2.94 -23.32
N GLN A 135 -19.41 2.78 -22.53
CA GLN A 135 -20.44 3.79 -22.30
C GLN A 135 -20.06 4.84 -21.23
N SER A 136 -18.91 4.72 -20.57
CA SER A 136 -18.43 5.72 -19.59
C SER A 136 -17.88 6.99 -20.24
N ASN A 137 -17.50 6.95 -21.53
CA ASN A 137 -16.80 7.96 -22.33
C ASN A 137 -15.42 8.43 -21.79
N ASP A 138 -15.20 8.44 -20.48
CA ASP A 138 -13.92 8.83 -19.85
C ASP A 138 -12.80 7.80 -20.07
N TYR A 139 -13.12 6.60 -20.57
CA TYR A 139 -12.12 5.59 -20.90
C TYR A 139 -11.06 6.13 -21.86
N LEU A 140 -11.42 7.02 -22.79
CA LEU A 140 -10.49 7.68 -23.71
C LEU A 140 -9.35 8.41 -22.98
N TYR A 141 -9.68 9.15 -21.93
CA TYR A 141 -8.70 9.85 -21.11
C TYR A 141 -7.79 8.88 -20.37
N MET A 142 -8.33 7.76 -19.89
CA MET A 142 -7.53 6.72 -19.26
C MET A 142 -6.58 6.03 -20.25
N ILE A 143 -7.05 5.65 -21.45
CA ILE A 143 -6.21 5.05 -22.50
C ILE A 143 -5.06 5.99 -22.86
N ASN A 144 -5.33 7.29 -22.98
CA ASN A 144 -4.30 8.30 -23.22
C ASN A 144 -3.33 8.46 -22.04
N ALA A 145 -3.81 8.41 -20.80
CA ALA A 145 -2.98 8.47 -19.60
C ALA A 145 -2.05 7.25 -19.50
N LEU A 146 -2.55 6.06 -19.82
CA LEU A 146 -1.77 4.83 -19.89
C LEU A 146 -0.73 4.88 -21.00
N LYS A 147 -1.09 5.40 -22.19
CA LYS A 147 -0.13 5.60 -23.28
C LYS A 147 1.01 6.53 -22.83
N ASN A 148 0.69 7.65 -22.19
CA ASN A 148 1.68 8.57 -21.64
C ASN A 148 2.59 7.90 -20.61
N TYR A 149 2.02 7.08 -19.73
CA TYR A 149 2.78 6.30 -18.76
C TYR A 149 3.74 5.31 -19.43
N VAL A 150 3.27 4.58 -20.44
CA VAL A 150 4.11 3.68 -21.24
C VAL A 150 5.23 4.46 -21.93
N ASP A 151 4.92 5.58 -22.57
CA ASP A 151 5.91 6.42 -23.25
C ASP A 151 7.03 6.89 -22.31
N GLN A 152 6.70 7.20 -21.05
CA GLN A 152 7.66 7.62 -20.04
C GLN A 152 8.47 6.46 -19.43
N ASN A 153 7.90 5.25 -19.37
CA ASN A 153 8.49 4.11 -18.67
C ASN A 153 9.05 3.02 -19.60
N MET A 154 8.80 3.10 -20.90
CA MET A 154 9.33 2.19 -21.92
C MET A 154 10.80 2.51 -22.21
N ARG A 155 11.66 1.91 -21.40
CA ARG A 155 13.12 2.04 -21.45
C ARG A 155 13.79 0.69 -21.62
N GLN A 156 15.12 0.69 -21.73
CA GLN A 156 15.91 -0.54 -21.71
C GLN A 156 15.57 -1.36 -20.45
N TYR A 157 15.36 -2.67 -20.63
CA TYR A 157 14.93 -3.62 -19.59
C TYR A 157 13.50 -3.45 -19.06
N ALA A 158 12.67 -2.59 -19.66
CA ALA A 158 11.23 -2.55 -19.40
C ALA A 158 10.46 -3.28 -20.52
N TYR A 159 9.49 -4.10 -20.12
CA TYR A 159 8.67 -4.93 -20.98
C TYR A 159 7.20 -4.67 -20.68
N PHE A 160 6.41 -4.44 -21.73
CA PHE A 160 4.97 -4.18 -21.60
C PHE A 160 4.17 -5.26 -22.30
N ALA A 161 3.01 -5.62 -21.77
CA ALA A 161 2.02 -6.41 -22.47
C ALA A 161 0.67 -5.74 -22.31
N VAL A 162 -0.17 -5.84 -23.34
CA VAL A 162 -1.55 -5.36 -23.29
C VAL A 162 -2.46 -6.57 -23.46
N ILE A 163 -3.50 -6.63 -22.63
CA ILE A 163 -4.55 -7.65 -22.70
C ILE A 163 -5.87 -6.90 -22.56
N THR A 164 -6.81 -7.20 -23.45
CA THR A 164 -8.18 -6.72 -23.34
C THR A 164 -9.09 -7.85 -22.90
N TYR A 165 -10.18 -7.51 -22.22
CA TYR A 165 -11.14 -8.51 -21.79
C TYR A 165 -12.57 -8.01 -21.86
N ASN A 166 -13.49 -8.95 -22.09
CA ASN A 166 -14.94 -8.77 -22.03
C ASN A 166 -15.58 -10.11 -21.61
N THR A 167 -16.29 -10.81 -22.49
CA THR A 167 -16.67 -12.22 -22.33
C THR A 167 -15.55 -13.20 -22.72
N SER A 168 -14.48 -12.70 -23.34
CA SER A 168 -13.26 -13.44 -23.67
C SER A 168 -12.02 -12.64 -23.26
N VAL A 169 -10.86 -13.29 -23.19
CA VAL A 169 -9.57 -12.62 -22.92
C VAL A 169 -8.78 -12.54 -24.24
N THR A 170 -8.39 -11.34 -24.66
CA THR A 170 -7.63 -11.12 -25.89
C THR A 170 -6.21 -10.68 -25.57
N CYS A 171 -5.23 -11.45 -26.01
CA CYS A 171 -3.80 -11.13 -25.89
C CYS A 171 -3.24 -10.64 -27.22
N TYR A 172 -2.43 -9.58 -27.20
CA TYR A 172 -1.80 -9.02 -28.39
C TYR A 172 -0.34 -9.47 -28.53
N LYS A 173 0.06 -9.84 -29.75
CA LYS A 173 1.42 -10.30 -30.08
C LYS A 173 2.14 -9.30 -30.97
N PHE A 174 3.36 -8.96 -30.57
CA PHE A 174 4.25 -7.99 -31.21
C PHE A 174 5.36 -8.68 -32.03
N GLY A 175 5.07 -9.81 -32.67
CA GLY A 175 6.04 -10.49 -33.54
C GLY A 175 6.39 -9.68 -34.80
N GLU A 176 7.02 -10.32 -35.79
CA GLU A 176 7.25 -9.70 -37.11
C GLU A 176 5.95 -9.12 -37.68
N SER A 177 4.84 -9.84 -37.50
CA SER A 177 3.48 -9.39 -37.78
C SER A 177 2.71 -9.19 -36.47
N PHE A 178 1.94 -8.10 -36.38
CA PHE A 178 0.99 -7.89 -35.28
C PHE A 178 -0.17 -8.89 -35.39
N SER A 179 -0.49 -9.59 -34.31
CA SER A 179 -1.59 -10.57 -34.27
C SER A 179 -2.26 -10.62 -32.90
N LYS A 180 -3.49 -11.14 -32.83
CA LYS A 180 -4.25 -11.31 -31.59
C LYS A 180 -4.56 -12.79 -31.32
N ILE A 181 -4.53 -13.18 -30.06
CA ILE A 181 -5.04 -14.48 -29.58
C ILE A 181 -6.28 -14.19 -28.75
N VAL A 182 -7.42 -14.74 -29.15
CA VAL A 182 -8.68 -14.64 -28.40
C VAL A 182 -8.88 -15.96 -27.65
N LEU A 183 -8.93 -15.87 -26.32
CA LEU A 183 -9.11 -17.00 -25.42
C LEU A 183 -10.57 -16.97 -24.93
N PRO A 184 -11.44 -17.88 -25.42
CA PRO A 184 -12.81 -17.96 -24.94
C PRO A 184 -12.83 -18.45 -23.49
N VAL A 185 -13.68 -17.85 -22.66
CA VAL A 185 -13.85 -18.24 -21.26
C VAL A 185 -15.00 -19.23 -21.20
N ILE A 186 -14.67 -20.53 -21.28
CA ILE A 186 -15.66 -21.61 -21.38
C ILE A 186 -15.89 -22.29 -20.02
N ASP A 187 -14.95 -22.19 -19.05
CA ASP A 187 -15.02 -22.86 -17.74
C ASP A 187 -14.38 -22.05 -16.58
N GLU A 188 -14.58 -22.51 -15.34
CA GLU A 188 -13.94 -21.95 -14.11
C GLU A 188 -12.41 -22.09 -14.11
N ASP A 189 -11.88 -23.01 -14.92
CA ASP A 189 -10.45 -23.28 -15.02
C ASP A 189 -9.90 -23.01 -16.43
N MET A 190 -9.29 -21.83 -16.60
CA MET A 190 -8.38 -21.53 -17.72
C MET A 190 -7.12 -22.43 -17.74
N ARG A 191 -7.06 -23.52 -16.96
CA ARG A 191 -5.86 -24.34 -16.71
C ARG A 191 -5.37 -25.08 -17.95
N ASP A 192 -6.26 -25.38 -18.89
CA ASP A 192 -5.93 -26.16 -20.10
C ASP A 192 -5.56 -25.29 -21.30
N LEU A 193 -5.54 -23.97 -21.15
CA LEU A 193 -4.96 -23.09 -22.15
C LEU A 193 -3.44 -23.18 -22.03
N VAL A 194 -2.85 -24.17 -22.71
CA VAL A 194 -1.44 -24.17 -23.10
C VAL A 194 -1.26 -22.98 -24.05
N ILE A 195 -1.14 -21.77 -23.49
CA ILE A 195 -0.90 -20.56 -24.26
C ILE A 195 0.40 -20.82 -25.03
N PRO A 196 0.36 -20.89 -26.38
CA PRO A 196 1.47 -21.42 -27.17
C PRO A 196 2.72 -20.53 -27.07
N HIS A 197 3.52 -20.74 -26.02
CA HIS A 197 4.69 -19.96 -25.60
C HIS A 197 4.44 -18.44 -25.53
N TYR A 198 4.87 -17.84 -24.42
CA TYR A 198 4.93 -16.39 -24.15
C TYR A 198 5.67 -15.52 -25.22
N LYS A 199 6.04 -16.09 -26.37
CA LYS A 199 6.79 -15.47 -27.43
C LYS A 199 6.01 -14.29 -28.01
N ASN A 200 6.63 -13.12 -27.91
CA ASN A 200 6.16 -11.85 -28.45
C ASN A 200 4.90 -11.28 -27.79
N LEU A 201 4.46 -11.74 -26.61
CA LEU A 201 3.40 -11.06 -25.85
C LEU A 201 3.89 -9.78 -25.17
N PHE A 202 5.13 -9.83 -24.67
CA PHE A 202 5.79 -8.67 -24.10
C PHE A 202 6.54 -7.91 -25.19
N CYS A 203 6.19 -6.64 -25.38
CA CYS A 203 6.87 -5.71 -26.26
C CYS A 203 8.01 -4.97 -25.55
N THR A 204 9.04 -4.65 -26.32
CA THR A 204 10.17 -3.80 -25.91
C THR A 204 10.07 -2.43 -26.58
N ILE A 205 11.02 -1.54 -26.30
CA ILE A 205 11.13 -0.25 -26.97
C ILE A 205 11.17 -0.36 -28.52
N ASP A 206 11.64 -1.49 -29.06
CA ASP A 206 11.71 -1.73 -30.50
C ASP A 206 10.32 -1.90 -31.15
N ASP A 207 9.34 -2.34 -30.35
CA ASP A 207 7.96 -2.55 -30.77
C ASP A 207 7.06 -1.31 -30.55
N LYS A 208 7.65 -0.17 -30.17
CA LYS A 208 6.90 1.04 -29.79
C LYS A 208 5.87 1.46 -30.83
N ALA A 209 6.21 1.44 -32.12
CA ALA A 209 5.28 1.83 -33.19
C ALA A 209 4.04 0.90 -33.27
N LYS A 210 4.22 -0.41 -33.03
CA LYS A 210 3.10 -1.37 -32.98
C LYS A 210 2.24 -1.16 -31.74
N LEU A 211 2.87 -0.82 -30.61
CA LEU A 211 2.18 -0.52 -29.37
C LEU A 211 1.37 0.78 -29.47
N ASP A 212 1.92 1.82 -30.08
CA ASP A 212 1.22 3.08 -30.35
C ASP A 212 0.00 2.87 -31.25
N ALA A 213 0.14 2.05 -32.31
CA ALA A 213 -0.99 1.67 -33.17
C ALA A 213 -2.07 0.88 -32.40
N LEU A 214 -1.67 0.00 -31.48
CA LEU A 214 -2.62 -0.69 -30.59
C LEU A 214 -3.36 0.31 -29.69
N PHE A 215 -2.66 1.21 -29.00
CA PHE A 215 -3.31 2.24 -28.18
C PHE A 215 -4.28 3.12 -29.00
N GLN A 216 -3.91 3.46 -30.24
CA GLN A 216 -4.79 4.20 -31.14
C GLN A 216 -6.06 3.39 -31.49
N SER A 217 -5.94 2.08 -31.73
CA SER A 217 -7.12 1.23 -31.96
C SER A 217 -8.01 1.10 -30.72
N LEU A 218 -7.42 1.13 -29.52
CA LEU A 218 -8.13 1.07 -28.24
C LEU A 218 -8.77 2.40 -27.85
N GLN A 219 -8.58 3.47 -28.61
CA GLN A 219 -9.40 4.67 -28.46
C GLN A 219 -10.82 4.44 -29.00
N ASP A 220 -11.05 3.48 -29.89
CA ASP A 220 -12.37 3.21 -30.46
C ASP A 220 -12.99 1.92 -29.92
N ILE A 221 -13.05 1.79 -28.58
CA ILE A 221 -13.67 0.63 -27.92
C ILE A 221 -15.14 0.49 -28.32
N GLN A 222 -15.83 1.58 -28.64
CA GLN A 222 -17.23 1.55 -29.07
C GLN A 222 -17.41 0.76 -30.37
N SER A 223 -16.53 0.95 -31.37
CA SER A 223 -16.54 0.13 -32.59
C SER A 223 -16.22 -1.34 -32.29
N ILE A 224 -15.25 -1.62 -31.41
CA ILE A 224 -14.92 -2.99 -30.98
C ILE A 224 -16.15 -3.69 -30.36
N VAL A 225 -16.93 -2.95 -29.58
CA VAL A 225 -18.16 -3.46 -28.95
C VAL A 225 -19.30 -3.64 -29.95
N ALA A 226 -19.41 -2.75 -30.95
CA ALA A 226 -20.43 -2.82 -31.99
C ALA A 226 -20.24 -4.03 -32.92
N ASP A 227 -18.98 -4.34 -33.28
CA ASP A 227 -18.62 -5.49 -34.10
C ASP A 227 -18.89 -6.85 -33.42
N ALA A 228 -19.13 -6.84 -32.10
CA ALA A 228 -19.36 -8.05 -31.30
C ALA A 228 -20.85 -8.44 -31.15
N ASP A 229 -21.77 -7.90 -31.96
CA ASP A 229 -23.20 -8.25 -32.03
C ASP A 229 -23.93 -8.33 -30.66
N GLY A 230 -23.55 -7.48 -29.70
CA GLY A 230 -24.16 -7.45 -28.37
C GLY A 230 -23.81 -8.63 -27.44
N LEU A 231 -22.92 -9.54 -27.87
CA LEU A 231 -22.34 -10.65 -27.07
C LEU A 231 -21.33 -10.16 -26.01
N SER A 232 -21.03 -8.86 -25.97
CA SER A 232 -20.13 -8.20 -25.02
C SER A 232 -20.81 -7.81 -23.69
N LYS A 233 -22.00 -8.34 -23.40
CA LYS A 233 -22.69 -8.20 -22.10
C LYS A 233 -22.06 -9.13 -21.07
N GLY A 234 -20.85 -8.81 -20.63
CA GLY A 234 -20.19 -9.51 -19.53
C GLY A 234 -18.73 -9.14 -19.39
N CYS A 235 -18.17 -9.48 -18.24
CA CYS A 235 -16.80 -9.17 -17.88
C CYS A 235 -16.14 -10.38 -17.21
N CYS A 236 -15.04 -10.86 -17.78
CA CYS A 236 -14.24 -11.97 -17.28
C CYS A 236 -12.97 -11.53 -16.54
N TYR A 237 -13.09 -10.46 -15.73
CA TYR A 237 -11.97 -9.88 -14.97
C TYR A 237 -11.14 -10.92 -14.21
N GLY A 238 -11.79 -11.84 -13.48
CA GLY A 238 -11.07 -12.86 -12.71
C GLY A 238 -10.19 -13.76 -13.57
N ALA A 239 -10.65 -14.13 -14.77
CA ALA A 239 -9.89 -14.93 -15.73
C ALA A 239 -8.71 -14.13 -16.32
N ALA A 240 -8.96 -12.87 -16.70
CA ALA A 240 -7.92 -11.97 -17.23
C ALA A 240 -6.82 -11.70 -16.19
N LEU A 241 -7.21 -11.47 -14.93
CA LEU A 241 -6.28 -11.23 -13.83
C LEU A 241 -5.45 -12.48 -13.51
N LYS A 242 -6.08 -13.66 -13.42
CA LYS A 242 -5.39 -14.93 -13.21
C LYS A 242 -4.34 -15.15 -14.30
N LEU A 243 -4.72 -14.94 -15.56
CA LEU A 243 -3.78 -15.03 -16.68
C LEU A 243 -2.63 -14.03 -16.56
N ALA A 244 -2.90 -12.75 -16.25
CA ALA A 244 -1.86 -11.74 -16.11
C ALA A 244 -0.82 -12.13 -15.05
N VAL A 245 -1.27 -12.63 -13.90
CA VAL A 245 -0.38 -13.09 -12.83
C VAL A 245 0.43 -14.31 -13.27
N ASP A 246 -0.18 -15.24 -14.00
CA ASP A 246 0.51 -16.41 -14.57
C ASP A 246 1.57 -16.01 -15.62
N LEU A 247 1.32 -14.96 -16.40
CA LEU A 247 2.27 -14.40 -17.38
C LEU A 247 3.48 -13.74 -16.72
N LEU A 248 3.33 -13.20 -15.51
CA LEU A 248 4.43 -12.56 -14.76
C LEU A 248 5.32 -13.60 -14.05
N ASN A 249 4.76 -14.73 -13.62
CA ASN A 249 5.48 -15.87 -13.02
C ASN A 249 6.60 -15.45 -12.02
N ASN A 250 7.62 -16.29 -11.79
CA ASN A 250 8.76 -16.04 -10.87
C ASN A 250 9.62 -14.78 -11.15
N ARG A 251 9.20 -13.90 -12.07
CA ARG A 251 9.91 -12.66 -12.41
C ARG A 251 9.32 -11.43 -11.70
N GLY A 252 8.08 -11.50 -11.24
CA GLY A 252 7.36 -10.38 -10.64
C GLY A 252 6.99 -9.31 -11.67
N GLY A 253 6.40 -8.21 -11.20
CA GLY A 253 6.02 -7.11 -12.09
C GLY A 253 4.82 -6.30 -11.61
N THR A 254 4.22 -5.59 -12.54
CA THR A 254 3.08 -4.70 -12.31
C THR A 254 1.91 -5.12 -13.19
N VAL A 255 0.74 -5.28 -12.61
CA VAL A 255 -0.54 -5.31 -13.33
C VAL A 255 -1.20 -3.96 -13.16
N ILE A 256 -1.62 -3.35 -14.26
CA ILE A 256 -2.43 -2.13 -14.30
C ILE A 256 -3.76 -2.55 -14.92
N ASP A 257 -4.81 -2.56 -14.12
CA ASP A 257 -6.15 -2.91 -14.55
C ASP A 257 -7.05 -1.69 -14.64
N VAL A 258 -7.80 -1.62 -15.73
CA VAL A 258 -8.82 -0.60 -15.97
C VAL A 258 -10.14 -1.29 -16.25
N CYS A 259 -11.08 -1.12 -15.32
CA CYS A 259 -12.32 -1.89 -15.30
C CYS A 259 -13.54 -0.99 -15.11
N GLY A 260 -14.60 -1.18 -15.90
CA GLY A 260 -15.87 -0.45 -15.72
C GLY A 260 -17.04 -1.36 -15.37
N THR A 261 -16.79 -2.66 -15.22
CA THR A 261 -17.85 -3.67 -15.30
C THR A 261 -17.60 -4.77 -14.30
N LYS A 262 -18.62 -5.03 -13.47
CA LYS A 262 -18.61 -6.14 -12.51
C LYS A 262 -18.28 -7.46 -13.20
N GLY A 263 -17.42 -8.28 -12.58
CA GLY A 263 -17.11 -9.62 -13.08
C GLY A 263 -18.34 -10.53 -13.10
N THR A 264 -18.76 -10.98 -14.29
CA THR A 264 -19.97 -11.79 -14.54
C THR A 264 -19.70 -13.09 -15.31
N VAL A 265 -18.50 -13.28 -15.84
CA VAL A 265 -18.14 -14.46 -16.66
C VAL A 265 -16.86 -15.11 -16.13
N GLY A 266 -16.82 -16.44 -16.09
CA GLY A 266 -15.64 -17.22 -15.70
C GLY A 266 -15.44 -17.32 -14.19
N CYS A 267 -14.18 -17.34 -13.75
CA CYS A 267 -13.83 -17.44 -12.34
C CYS A 267 -13.87 -16.08 -11.62
N GLY A 268 -14.10 -16.10 -10.31
CA GLY A 268 -14.16 -14.88 -9.49
C GLY A 268 -15.40 -14.02 -9.70
N VAL A 269 -16.49 -14.59 -10.21
CA VAL A 269 -17.75 -13.88 -10.49
C VAL A 269 -18.37 -13.29 -9.22
N SER A 270 -18.81 -12.04 -9.30
CA SER A 270 -19.58 -11.38 -8.26
C SER A 270 -21.07 -11.42 -8.56
N ASN A 271 -21.83 -12.12 -7.70
CA ASN A 271 -23.30 -12.19 -7.82
C ASN A 271 -24.02 -11.07 -7.06
N ARG A 272 -23.29 -10.17 -6.37
CA ARG A 272 -23.93 -9.10 -5.60
C ARG A 272 -24.60 -8.10 -6.54
N LEU A 273 -25.88 -7.83 -6.32
CA LEU A 273 -26.68 -6.90 -7.12
C LEU A 273 -27.06 -5.72 -6.24
N ILE A 274 -26.63 -4.53 -6.66
CA ILE A 274 -26.89 -3.26 -5.98
C ILE A 274 -27.32 -2.26 -7.04
N SER A 275 -28.33 -1.43 -6.73
CA SER A 275 -28.72 -0.34 -7.62
C SER A 275 -27.56 0.65 -7.81
N PRO A 276 -27.21 1.04 -9.05
CA PRO A 276 -26.16 2.03 -9.32
C PRO A 276 -26.36 3.36 -8.59
N SER A 277 -27.62 3.74 -8.34
CA SER A 277 -28.00 4.98 -7.64
C SER A 277 -28.01 4.86 -6.12
N SER A 278 -27.76 3.67 -5.57
CA SER A 278 -27.76 3.49 -4.12
C SER A 278 -26.53 4.18 -3.51
N THR A 279 -26.80 5.16 -2.66
CA THR A 279 -25.78 5.77 -1.82
C THR A 279 -25.50 4.86 -0.63
N TYR A 280 -24.24 4.87 -0.19
CA TYR A 280 -23.88 4.25 1.06
C TYR A 280 -24.43 5.11 2.20
N THR A 281 -25.52 4.66 2.80
CA THR A 281 -26.12 5.32 3.96
C THR A 281 -26.37 4.37 5.13
N GLU A 282 -26.59 3.07 4.90
CA GLU A 282 -27.09 2.18 5.97
C GLU A 282 -26.52 0.75 5.97
N ASN A 283 -26.25 0.12 4.81
CA ASN A 283 -25.82 -1.29 4.78
C ASN A 283 -24.30 -1.46 4.68
N ARG A 284 -23.66 -1.75 5.82
CA ARG A 284 -22.21 -2.00 5.94
C ARG A 284 -21.70 -3.17 5.09
N GLU A 285 -22.55 -4.13 4.73
CA GLU A 285 -22.14 -5.32 3.96
C GLU A 285 -21.65 -4.96 2.55
N TYR A 286 -22.08 -3.82 2.01
CA TYR A 286 -21.67 -3.35 0.68
C TYR A 286 -20.22 -2.87 0.62
N LEU A 287 -19.62 -2.55 1.77
CA LEU A 287 -18.19 -2.24 1.91
C LEU A 287 -17.35 -3.46 2.26
N GLN A 288 -17.98 -4.63 2.40
CA GLN A 288 -17.30 -5.89 2.67
C GLN A 288 -17.22 -6.71 1.39
N PRO A 289 -16.13 -7.47 1.17
CA PRO A 289 -16.08 -8.41 0.07
C PRO A 289 -17.22 -9.45 0.13
N ASN A 290 -17.60 -10.00 -1.01
CA ASN A 290 -18.64 -11.03 -1.12
C ASN A 290 -18.04 -12.46 -1.12
N GLN A 291 -18.84 -13.47 -1.52
CA GLN A 291 -18.42 -14.87 -1.60
C GLN A 291 -17.20 -15.15 -2.49
N ALA A 292 -16.90 -14.30 -3.47
CA ALA A 292 -15.74 -14.44 -4.36
C ALA A 292 -14.43 -13.95 -3.73
N LEU A 293 -14.45 -13.43 -2.49
CA LEU A 293 -13.27 -12.97 -1.76
C LEU A 293 -12.12 -13.98 -1.78
N LYS A 294 -12.42 -15.25 -1.51
CA LYS A 294 -11.39 -16.30 -1.40
C LYS A 294 -10.58 -16.44 -2.69
N PHE A 295 -11.23 -16.35 -3.84
CA PHE A 295 -10.58 -16.40 -5.15
C PHE A 295 -9.57 -15.24 -5.32
N TYR A 296 -9.99 -14.01 -5.02
CA TYR A 296 -9.12 -12.84 -5.14
C TYR A 296 -7.98 -12.85 -4.10
N GLN A 297 -8.25 -13.33 -2.88
CA GLN A 297 -7.20 -13.52 -1.87
C GLN A 297 -6.15 -14.54 -2.31
N ASP A 298 -6.55 -15.65 -2.91
CA ASP A 298 -5.62 -16.68 -3.40
C ASP A 298 -4.72 -16.13 -4.53
N ILE A 299 -5.29 -15.33 -5.45
CA ILE A 299 -4.51 -14.60 -6.45
C ILE A 299 -3.55 -13.61 -5.77
N ALA A 300 -4.01 -12.86 -4.78
CA ALA A 300 -3.20 -11.84 -4.12
C ALA A 300 -2.02 -12.44 -3.33
N ILE A 301 -2.23 -13.60 -2.68
CA ILE A 301 -1.17 -14.36 -2.01
C ILE A 301 -0.11 -14.77 -3.03
N LYS A 302 -0.54 -15.34 -4.18
CA LYS A 302 0.36 -15.68 -5.28
C LYS A 302 1.13 -14.45 -5.78
N CYS A 303 0.47 -13.31 -5.95
CA CYS A 303 1.13 -12.06 -6.31
C CYS A 303 2.20 -11.65 -5.29
N SER A 304 1.93 -11.77 -3.98
CA SER A 304 2.89 -11.45 -2.93
C SER A 304 4.12 -12.36 -2.93
N GLU A 305 3.96 -13.63 -3.32
CA GLU A 305 5.07 -14.59 -3.46
C GLU A 305 5.93 -14.28 -4.68
N LEU A 306 5.30 -13.91 -5.79
CA LEU A 306 5.96 -13.59 -7.06
C LEU A 306 6.54 -12.16 -7.10
N GLY A 307 6.17 -11.29 -6.17
CA GLY A 307 6.53 -9.86 -6.21
C GLY A 307 5.76 -9.09 -7.28
N VAL A 308 4.49 -9.46 -7.52
CA VAL A 308 3.56 -8.78 -8.42
C VAL A 308 2.69 -7.81 -7.63
N VAL A 309 2.55 -6.58 -8.13
CA VAL A 309 1.56 -5.60 -7.64
C VAL A 309 0.40 -5.47 -8.60
N VAL A 310 -0.83 -5.36 -8.10
CA VAL A 310 -2.03 -5.14 -8.91
C VAL A 310 -2.61 -3.76 -8.59
N ASN A 311 -2.60 -2.86 -9.55
CA ASN A 311 -3.24 -1.55 -9.46
C ASN A 311 -4.56 -1.58 -10.23
N ASN A 312 -5.66 -1.20 -9.59
CA ASN A 312 -7.01 -1.22 -10.18
C ASN A 312 -7.57 0.21 -10.33
N PHE A 313 -8.03 0.54 -11.52
CA PHE A 313 -8.68 1.80 -11.84
C PHE A 313 -10.10 1.51 -12.32
N PHE A 314 -11.08 1.77 -11.46
CA PHE A 314 -12.48 1.47 -11.72
C PHE A 314 -13.24 2.67 -12.25
N PHE A 315 -14.12 2.45 -13.22
CA PHE A 315 -15.05 3.44 -13.76
C PHE A 315 -16.48 3.04 -13.38
N SER A 316 -16.92 3.47 -12.20
CA SER A 316 -18.15 3.01 -11.58
C SER A 316 -19.37 3.76 -12.12
N ARG A 317 -19.72 3.53 -13.40
CA ARG A 317 -21.03 3.92 -13.93
C ARG A 317 -22.14 3.08 -13.32
N ASP A 318 -21.93 1.77 -13.31
CA ASP A 318 -22.73 0.78 -12.60
C ASP A 318 -21.93 0.21 -11.42
N TYR A 319 -22.61 -0.47 -10.49
CA TYR A 319 -21.95 -1.12 -9.36
C TYR A 319 -20.99 -2.21 -9.83
N CYS A 320 -19.70 -2.07 -9.48
CA CYS A 320 -18.60 -2.94 -9.88
C CYS A 320 -18.20 -3.96 -8.80
N ASP A 321 -18.67 -3.79 -7.56
CA ASP A 321 -18.24 -4.58 -6.39
C ASP A 321 -16.74 -4.44 -6.12
N VAL A 322 -16.29 -3.19 -6.04
CA VAL A 322 -14.89 -2.82 -5.82
C VAL A 322 -14.37 -3.38 -4.49
N ALA A 323 -15.25 -3.54 -3.50
CA ALA A 323 -14.90 -4.17 -2.23
C ALA A 323 -14.36 -5.60 -2.39
N THR A 324 -14.89 -6.35 -3.35
CA THR A 324 -14.44 -7.73 -3.64
C THR A 324 -13.28 -7.74 -4.64
N LEU A 325 -13.42 -7.03 -5.76
CA LEU A 325 -12.41 -7.02 -6.84
C LEU A 325 -11.11 -6.35 -6.42
N GLY A 326 -11.19 -5.34 -5.54
CA GLY A 326 -10.07 -4.54 -5.05
C GLY A 326 -9.18 -5.21 -4.02
N GLU A 327 -9.57 -6.37 -3.49
CA GLU A 327 -8.80 -7.09 -2.46
C GLU A 327 -7.36 -7.39 -2.90
N VAL A 328 -7.16 -7.68 -4.19
CA VAL A 328 -5.83 -7.91 -4.77
C VAL A 328 -4.93 -6.69 -4.65
N SER A 329 -5.46 -5.47 -4.78
CA SER A 329 -4.70 -4.24 -4.56
C SER A 329 -4.40 -4.05 -3.08
N HIS A 330 -5.35 -4.35 -2.19
CA HIS A 330 -5.17 -4.24 -0.74
C HIS A 330 -3.99 -5.09 -0.24
N ILE A 331 -3.92 -6.36 -0.66
CA ILE A 331 -2.89 -7.30 -0.20
C ILE A 331 -1.53 -7.04 -0.89
N THR A 332 -1.52 -6.61 -2.16
CA THR A 332 -0.28 -6.40 -2.92
C THR A 332 0.31 -4.98 -2.78
N ASN A 333 -0.31 -4.12 -1.97
CA ASN A 333 0.01 -2.69 -1.85
C ASN A 333 -0.13 -1.95 -3.20
N GLY A 334 -1.19 -2.25 -3.94
CA GLY A 334 -1.58 -1.59 -5.18
C GLY A 334 -2.23 -0.23 -4.99
N ILE A 335 -2.38 0.50 -6.09
CA ILE A 335 -3.29 1.64 -6.15
C ILE A 335 -4.69 1.12 -6.48
N LEU A 336 -5.70 1.63 -5.80
CA LEU A 336 -7.10 1.43 -6.14
C LEU A 336 -7.76 2.80 -6.24
N LYS A 337 -8.42 3.09 -7.36
CA LYS A 337 -9.17 4.33 -7.56
C LYS A 337 -10.51 4.01 -8.22
N VAL A 338 -11.54 4.75 -7.84
CA VAL A 338 -12.86 4.68 -8.47
C VAL A 338 -13.20 6.07 -8.99
N TYR A 339 -13.60 6.11 -10.25
CA TYR A 339 -13.95 7.33 -10.97
C TYR A 339 -15.45 7.36 -11.27
N GLU A 340 -16.04 8.54 -11.12
CA GLU A 340 -17.38 8.79 -11.61
C GLU A 340 -17.34 9.03 -13.14
N PRO A 341 -18.29 8.47 -13.90
CA PRO A 341 -18.33 8.63 -15.35
C PRO A 341 -18.64 10.08 -15.75
N ASN A 342 -17.96 10.57 -16.79
CA ASN A 342 -18.07 11.91 -17.39
C ASN A 342 -17.72 13.07 -16.44
N LYS A 343 -17.02 12.80 -15.34
CA LYS A 343 -16.63 13.83 -14.35
C LYS A 343 -15.12 13.95 -14.17
N THR A 344 -14.35 12.98 -14.65
CA THR A 344 -12.94 12.89 -14.32
C THR A 344 -12.08 13.56 -15.37
N GLN A 345 -11.28 14.54 -14.95
CA GLN A 345 -10.38 15.26 -15.84
C GLN A 345 -9.14 14.42 -16.19
N PHE A 346 -8.59 14.64 -17.38
CA PHE A 346 -7.43 13.91 -17.88
C PHE A 346 -6.18 14.05 -16.99
N GLU A 347 -5.97 15.23 -16.41
CA GLU A 347 -4.84 15.51 -15.51
C GLU A 347 -4.91 14.66 -14.24
N VAL A 348 -6.11 14.42 -13.71
CA VAL A 348 -6.32 13.59 -12.52
C VAL A 348 -5.91 12.15 -12.81
N LEU A 349 -6.37 11.60 -13.94
CA LEU A 349 -6.02 10.24 -14.36
C LEU A 349 -4.52 10.09 -14.60
N THR A 350 -3.91 11.07 -15.29
CA THR A 350 -2.46 11.07 -15.55
C THR A 350 -1.66 11.10 -14.26
N ASN A 351 -2.06 11.92 -13.29
CA ASN A 351 -1.40 12.00 -11.99
C ASN A 351 -1.54 10.69 -11.19
N ASP A 352 -2.73 10.10 -11.15
CA ASP A 352 -2.99 8.84 -10.45
C ASP A 352 -2.20 7.67 -11.07
N VAL A 353 -2.12 7.61 -12.41
CA VAL A 353 -1.35 6.59 -13.12
C VAL A 353 0.16 6.76 -12.85
N ASN A 354 0.68 7.99 -12.89
CA ASN A 354 2.10 8.26 -12.62
C ASN A 354 2.49 8.01 -11.16
N ALA A 355 1.54 8.18 -10.23
CA ALA A 355 1.73 7.88 -8.81
C ALA A 355 1.99 6.38 -8.54
N MET A 356 1.76 5.47 -9.51
CA MET A 356 2.04 4.05 -9.34
C MET A 356 3.53 3.72 -9.16
N THR A 357 4.43 4.60 -9.60
CA THR A 357 5.87 4.36 -9.67
C THR A 357 6.47 3.89 -8.34
N PRO A 358 6.97 2.64 -8.25
CA PRO A 358 7.54 2.11 -7.02
C PRO A 358 8.89 2.74 -6.64
N SER A 359 9.12 2.93 -5.34
CA SER A 359 10.44 3.23 -4.78
C SER A 359 11.25 1.95 -4.52
N ALA A 360 10.56 0.85 -4.24
CA ALA A 360 11.14 -0.43 -3.90
C ALA A 360 10.21 -1.60 -4.26
N TYR A 361 10.82 -2.75 -4.53
CA TYR A 361 10.15 -3.98 -4.98
C TYR A 361 10.48 -5.15 -4.04
N ALA A 362 9.58 -6.14 -4.00
CA ALA A 362 9.70 -7.36 -3.20
C ALA A 362 10.08 -7.05 -1.73
N CYS A 363 9.30 -6.16 -1.11
CA CYS A 363 9.57 -5.64 0.22
C CYS A 363 9.10 -6.63 1.29
N ALA A 364 9.99 -7.01 2.20
CA ALA A 364 9.68 -7.80 3.38
C ALA A 364 10.11 -7.03 4.62
N LEU A 365 9.19 -6.80 5.55
CA LEU A 365 9.41 -5.98 6.73
C LEU A 365 9.11 -6.73 8.03
N ARG A 366 9.89 -6.41 9.06
CA ARG A 366 9.75 -6.96 10.40
C ARG A 366 9.98 -5.88 11.45
N MET A 367 8.97 -5.65 12.29
CA MET A 367 9.04 -4.76 13.45
C MET A 367 9.51 -5.54 14.67
N ARG A 368 10.52 -5.02 15.37
CA ARG A 368 10.90 -5.45 16.71
C ARG A 368 10.38 -4.45 17.73
N ILE A 369 9.66 -4.97 18.72
CA ILE A 369 9.05 -4.21 19.80
C ILE A 369 9.65 -4.64 21.15
N PRO A 370 9.60 -3.79 22.19
CA PRO A 370 9.90 -4.19 23.56
C PRO A 370 9.01 -5.36 24.04
N SER A 371 9.55 -6.24 24.88
CA SER A 371 8.83 -7.45 25.35
C SER A 371 7.62 -7.17 26.26
N CYS A 372 7.48 -5.95 26.77
CA CYS A 372 6.30 -5.53 27.55
C CYS A 372 5.12 -5.08 26.67
N LEU A 373 5.30 -5.05 25.35
CA LEU A 373 4.31 -4.60 24.39
C LEU A 373 4.03 -5.68 23.36
N GLU A 374 2.86 -5.55 22.74
CA GLU A 374 2.43 -6.38 21.62
C GLU A 374 1.91 -5.48 20.48
N VAL A 375 2.01 -5.97 19.25
CA VAL A 375 1.32 -5.37 18.10
C VAL A 375 -0.07 -5.99 18.04
N GLU A 376 -1.09 -5.23 18.40
CA GLU A 376 -2.49 -5.68 18.42
C GLU A 376 -3.05 -5.79 17.00
N THR A 377 -2.79 -4.79 16.17
CA THR A 377 -3.22 -4.79 14.77
C THR A 377 -2.28 -3.93 13.94
N VAL A 378 -2.14 -4.27 12.66
CA VAL A 378 -1.42 -3.45 11.69
C VAL A 378 -2.39 -2.89 10.67
N GLY A 379 -2.32 -1.57 10.45
CA GLY A 379 -3.05 -0.88 9.40
C GLY A 379 -2.16 -0.66 8.17
N GLY A 380 -2.77 -0.63 7.00
CA GLY A 380 -2.14 -0.33 5.71
C GLY A 380 -2.48 -1.40 4.68
N HIS A 381 -1.79 -1.36 3.55
CA HIS A 381 -1.93 -2.35 2.48
C HIS A 381 -0.70 -3.25 2.44
N PHE A 382 -0.86 -4.49 2.86
CA PHE A 382 0.22 -5.46 2.97
C PHE A 382 -0.34 -6.88 3.04
N PHE A 383 0.55 -7.84 2.84
CA PHE A 383 0.30 -9.25 3.14
C PHE A 383 1.00 -9.64 4.46
N GLN A 384 0.25 -10.15 5.43
CA GLN A 384 0.82 -10.66 6.67
C GLN A 384 1.23 -12.13 6.52
N ARG A 385 2.53 -12.39 6.42
CA ARG A 385 3.06 -13.77 6.31
C ARG A 385 3.06 -14.52 7.64
N SER A 386 3.24 -13.78 8.74
CA SER A 386 3.24 -14.31 10.10
C SER A 386 2.98 -13.15 11.08
N ALA A 387 2.83 -13.45 12.37
CA ALA A 387 2.60 -12.44 13.40
C ALA A 387 3.57 -11.23 13.37
N THR A 388 4.83 -11.43 12.96
CA THR A 388 5.86 -10.38 12.97
C THR A 388 6.48 -10.07 11.60
N ASN A 389 6.08 -10.77 10.53
CA ASN A 389 6.62 -10.55 9.18
C ASN A 389 5.51 -10.16 8.23
N TYR A 390 5.71 -9.04 7.55
CA TYR A 390 4.79 -8.47 6.58
C TYR A 390 5.49 -8.31 5.24
N ALA A 391 4.75 -8.38 4.16
CA ALA A 391 5.25 -8.27 2.81
C ALA A 391 4.42 -7.26 2.01
N CYS A 392 5.11 -6.48 1.18
CA CYS A 392 4.49 -5.62 0.18
C CYS A 392 5.20 -5.90 -1.15
N SER A 393 4.44 -6.20 -2.21
CA SER A 393 5.04 -6.46 -3.52
C SER A 393 5.84 -5.26 -4.01
N VAL A 394 5.33 -4.05 -3.74
CA VAL A 394 6.01 -2.79 -3.95
C VAL A 394 5.82 -1.87 -2.76
N MET A 395 6.73 -0.90 -2.60
CA MET A 395 6.53 0.25 -1.73
C MET A 395 6.83 1.53 -2.51
N ARG A 396 6.00 2.54 -2.29
CA ARG A 396 6.10 3.88 -2.87
C ARG A 396 6.53 4.88 -1.80
N LYS A 397 6.84 6.11 -2.21
CA LYS A 397 7.23 7.17 -1.27
C LYS A 397 6.19 7.44 -0.18
N ASP A 398 4.92 7.26 -0.51
CA ASP A 398 3.77 7.50 0.36
C ASP A 398 3.29 6.23 1.10
N THR A 399 3.89 5.07 0.87
CA THR A 399 3.45 3.83 1.52
C THR A 399 3.65 3.93 3.02
N THR A 400 2.55 3.92 3.75
CA THR A 400 2.53 4.09 5.20
C THR A 400 1.84 2.90 5.86
N LEU A 401 2.44 2.41 6.94
CA LEU A 401 1.90 1.36 7.80
C LEU A 401 1.73 1.89 9.22
N LEU A 402 0.67 1.46 9.89
CA LEU A 402 0.43 1.75 11.30
C LEU A 402 0.53 0.48 12.13
N PHE A 403 1.28 0.51 13.21
CA PHE A 403 1.36 -0.57 14.19
C PHE A 403 0.67 -0.11 15.46
N GLU A 404 -0.53 -0.61 15.73
CA GLU A 404 -1.24 -0.36 16.99
C GLU A 404 -0.65 -1.23 18.09
N LEU A 405 -0.25 -0.58 19.17
CA LEU A 405 0.43 -1.19 20.29
C LEU A 405 -0.53 -1.38 21.45
N SER A 406 -0.47 -2.56 22.05
CA SER A 406 -1.14 -2.89 23.31
C SER A 406 -0.11 -3.30 24.37
N GLY A 407 -0.59 -3.51 25.59
CA GLY A 407 0.25 -3.83 26.75
C GLY A 407 0.67 -2.59 27.56
N GLY A 408 1.57 -2.83 28.50
CA GLY A 408 2.05 -1.84 29.45
C GLY A 408 3.44 -2.24 29.95
N CYS A 409 4.27 -1.26 30.21
CA CYS A 409 5.64 -1.47 30.69
C CYS A 409 5.75 -1.01 32.13
N ASP A 410 6.55 -1.70 32.94
CA ASP A 410 6.82 -1.27 34.30
C ASP A 410 7.36 0.16 34.32
N ALA A 411 7.09 0.90 35.40
CA ALA A 411 7.53 2.29 35.57
C ALA A 411 9.07 2.48 35.47
N ASN A 412 9.85 1.40 35.55
CA ASN A 412 11.30 1.40 35.38
C ASN A 412 11.76 1.51 33.92
N TYR A 413 10.88 1.26 32.94
CA TYR A 413 11.20 1.41 31.52
C TYR A 413 11.15 2.89 31.14
N ARG A 414 12.23 3.65 31.36
CA ARG A 414 12.27 5.08 30.97
C ARG A 414 12.11 5.31 29.46
N GLN A 415 12.59 4.36 28.66
CA GLN A 415 12.63 4.45 27.21
C GLN A 415 12.30 3.11 26.56
N LEU A 416 11.51 3.17 25.50
CA LEU A 416 11.10 2.05 24.68
C LEU A 416 11.81 2.12 23.34
N LYS A 417 12.41 0.99 22.94
CA LYS A 417 13.26 0.91 21.75
C LYS A 417 12.63 -0.02 20.73
N PHE A 418 12.43 0.49 19.54
CA PHE A 418 11.86 -0.21 18.40
C PHE A 418 12.88 -0.28 17.28
N GLN A 419 12.79 -1.35 16.48
CA GLN A 419 13.59 -1.47 15.27
C GLN A 419 12.79 -2.13 14.18
N LEU A 420 12.58 -1.39 13.09
CA LEU A 420 12.05 -1.93 11.87
C LEU A 420 13.19 -2.27 10.92
N ALA A 421 13.11 -3.44 10.28
CA ALA A 421 13.99 -3.79 9.18
C ALA A 421 13.17 -4.15 7.95
N ILE A 422 13.58 -3.64 6.79
CA ILE A 422 12.89 -3.83 5.51
C ILE A 422 13.92 -4.31 4.50
N SER A 423 13.74 -5.52 3.98
CA SER A 423 14.53 -6.04 2.87
C SER A 423 13.81 -5.76 1.57
N PHE A 424 14.50 -5.21 0.57
CA PHE A 424 13.89 -4.80 -0.69
C PHE A 424 14.88 -4.84 -1.86
N SER A 425 14.35 -4.80 -3.08
CA SER A 425 15.09 -4.57 -4.32
C SER A 425 14.79 -3.19 -4.88
N LEU A 426 15.80 -2.52 -5.41
CA LEU A 426 15.64 -1.29 -6.19
C LEU A 426 15.41 -1.62 -7.68
N ALA A 427 14.94 -0.63 -8.45
CA ALA A 427 14.73 -0.76 -9.90
C ALA A 427 16.02 -1.12 -10.66
N ASN A 428 17.18 -0.67 -10.17
CA ASN A 428 18.50 -1.03 -10.72
C ASN A 428 18.98 -2.44 -10.28
N GLY A 429 18.13 -3.20 -9.58
CA GLY A 429 18.36 -4.54 -9.07
C GLY A 429 19.24 -4.67 -7.84
N ALA A 430 19.76 -3.56 -7.30
CA ALA A 430 20.47 -3.59 -6.02
C ALA A 430 19.53 -4.11 -4.94
N ARG A 431 20.04 -4.98 -4.07
CA ARG A 431 19.28 -5.45 -2.92
C ARG A 431 19.82 -4.83 -1.63
N ARG A 432 18.89 -4.29 -0.85
CA ARG A 432 19.18 -3.55 0.37
C ARG A 432 18.33 -4.01 1.53
N THR A 433 18.81 -3.76 2.73
CA THR A 433 18.03 -3.84 3.97
C THR A 433 18.07 -2.49 4.66
N ARG A 434 16.93 -1.78 4.68
CA ARG A 434 16.76 -0.54 5.45
C ARG A 434 16.49 -0.88 6.89
N VAL A 435 17.25 -0.30 7.81
CA VAL A 435 17.01 -0.39 9.24
C VAL A 435 16.56 0.98 9.73
N ILE A 436 15.49 0.99 10.51
CA ILE A 436 14.89 2.18 11.09
C ILE A 436 14.77 1.96 12.59
N ASN A 437 15.43 2.81 13.37
CA ASN A 437 15.43 2.74 14.82
C ASN A 437 14.56 3.86 15.39
N LEU A 438 13.77 3.56 16.41
CA LEU A 438 12.94 4.53 17.12
C LEU A 438 13.11 4.32 18.63
N GLU A 439 13.26 5.43 19.33
CA GLU A 439 13.25 5.50 20.79
C GLU A 439 12.12 6.41 21.23
N ILE A 440 11.36 5.97 22.23
CA ILE A 440 10.22 6.72 22.78
C ILE A 440 10.37 6.77 24.29
N ASP A 441 10.31 7.96 24.86
CA ASP A 441 10.28 8.15 26.31
C ASP A 441 8.92 7.71 26.88
N THR A 442 8.91 7.17 28.10
CA THR A 442 7.67 6.79 28.77
C THR A 442 7.21 7.87 29.74
N SER A 443 5.90 8.03 29.91
CA SER A 443 5.31 8.76 31.03
C SER A 443 4.26 7.91 31.74
N ASN A 444 4.15 8.10 33.06
CA ASN A 444 3.09 7.52 33.88
C ASN A 444 1.83 8.41 33.90
N PHE A 445 1.88 9.62 33.33
CA PHE A 445 0.77 10.57 33.32
C PHE A 445 0.12 10.63 31.95
N ASN A 446 -1.18 10.35 31.90
CA ASN A 446 -1.92 10.40 30.64
C ASN A 446 -1.94 11.81 30.03
N SER A 447 -1.93 12.85 30.88
CA SER A 447 -1.86 14.25 30.45
C SER A 447 -0.65 14.56 29.57
N ASP A 448 0.48 13.90 29.79
CA ASP A 448 1.70 14.15 29.00
C ASP A 448 1.54 13.66 27.56
N VAL A 449 0.88 12.51 27.40
CA VAL A 449 0.58 11.92 26.09
C VAL A 449 -0.41 12.79 25.33
N LEU A 450 -1.47 13.25 26.00
CA LEU A 450 -2.54 14.03 25.41
C LEU A 450 -2.14 15.48 25.08
N ARG A 451 -1.22 16.08 25.84
CA ARG A 451 -0.77 17.47 25.63
C ARG A 451 0.36 17.61 24.60
N GLN A 452 1.07 16.52 24.27
CA GLN A 452 2.15 16.53 23.28
C GLN A 452 1.91 15.51 22.17
N PRO A 453 0.75 15.52 21.49
CA PRO A 453 0.46 14.58 20.42
C PRO A 453 1.30 14.93 19.18
N ASN A 454 1.71 13.89 18.47
CA ASN A 454 2.12 14.04 17.08
C ASN A 454 0.85 14.05 16.22
N LEU A 455 0.32 15.24 15.92
CA LEU A 455 -1.02 15.42 15.33
C LEU A 455 -1.26 14.56 14.07
N PRO A 456 -0.40 14.55 13.03
CA PRO A 456 -0.62 13.68 11.87
C PRO A 456 -0.72 12.20 12.22
N VAL A 457 0.18 11.70 13.08
CA VAL A 457 0.22 10.28 13.46
C VAL A 457 -0.98 9.91 14.33
N ALA A 458 -1.34 10.78 15.28
CA ALA A 458 -2.54 10.61 16.10
C ALA A 458 -3.81 10.58 15.24
N MET A 459 -3.94 11.48 14.27
CA MET A 459 -5.10 11.49 13.36
C MET A 459 -5.14 10.27 12.45
N ASN A 460 -4.01 9.79 11.93
CA ASN A 460 -3.96 8.50 11.23
C ASN A 460 -4.38 7.33 12.14
N GLY A 461 -3.99 7.36 13.41
CA GLY A 461 -4.46 6.39 14.40
C GLY A 461 -5.96 6.44 14.65
N TYR A 462 -6.57 7.63 14.70
CA TYR A 462 -8.02 7.78 14.80
C TYR A 462 -8.74 7.30 13.54
N ILE A 463 -8.22 7.64 12.36
CA ILE A 463 -8.73 7.12 11.08
C ILE A 463 -8.68 5.59 11.06
N PHE A 464 -7.59 4.99 11.53
CA PHE A 464 -7.49 3.54 11.65
C PHE A 464 -8.60 2.94 12.53
N LYS A 465 -8.89 3.55 13.68
CA LYS A 465 -10.01 3.14 14.54
C LYS A 465 -11.36 3.35 13.86
N VAL A 466 -11.58 4.47 13.19
CA VAL A 466 -12.82 4.75 12.44
C VAL A 466 -13.04 3.70 11.35
N ILE A 467 -12.01 3.31 10.61
CA ILE A 467 -12.10 2.26 9.58
C ILE A 467 -12.48 0.92 10.19
N LYS A 468 -11.97 0.57 11.38
CA LYS A 468 -12.41 -0.63 12.12
C LYS A 468 -13.88 -0.52 12.50
N LEU A 469 -14.29 0.62 13.08
CA LEU A 469 -15.67 0.87 13.47
C LEU A 469 -16.64 0.84 12.29
N LEU A 470 -16.26 1.32 11.10
CA LEU A 470 -17.10 1.27 9.89
C LEU A 470 -17.43 -0.17 9.45
N LYS A 471 -16.64 -1.17 9.89
CA LYS A 471 -16.95 -2.59 9.66
C LYS A 471 -17.93 -3.15 10.69
N GLU A 472 -18.00 -2.53 11.87
CA GLU A 472 -18.72 -3.03 13.04
C GLU A 472 -20.01 -2.24 13.34
N LYS A 473 -20.07 -0.97 12.94
CA LYS A 473 -21.13 -0.01 13.24
C LYS A 473 -21.58 0.70 11.97
N ASP A 474 -22.79 1.22 12.02
CA ASP A 474 -23.33 2.13 11.01
C ASP A 474 -22.71 3.53 11.14
N LEU A 475 -22.98 4.41 10.17
CA LEU A 475 -22.43 5.78 10.17
C LEU A 475 -22.85 6.57 11.42
N SER A 476 -24.06 6.35 11.94
CA SER A 476 -24.54 7.05 13.14
C SER A 476 -23.76 6.63 14.39
N GLY A 477 -23.52 5.32 14.55
CA GLY A 477 -22.70 4.77 15.63
C GLY A 477 -21.25 5.22 15.55
N VAL A 478 -20.67 5.30 14.34
CA VAL A 478 -19.31 5.82 14.14
C VAL A 478 -19.21 7.29 14.54
N LYS A 479 -20.19 8.13 14.14
CA LYS A 479 -20.24 9.54 14.53
C LYS A 479 -20.29 9.71 16.05
N SER A 480 -21.13 8.93 16.72
CA SER A 480 -21.27 8.96 18.18
C SER A 480 -19.97 8.61 18.91
N GLU A 481 -19.19 7.64 18.41
CA GLU A 481 -17.88 7.30 18.97
C GLU A 481 -16.85 8.43 18.81
N ILE A 482 -16.76 9.03 17.62
CA ILE A 482 -15.84 10.15 17.37
C ILE A 482 -16.20 11.35 18.26
N GLU A 483 -17.49 11.64 18.42
CA GLU A 483 -17.97 12.68 19.32
C GLU A 483 -17.64 12.38 20.78
N GLY A 484 -17.78 11.12 21.22
CA GLY A 484 -17.36 10.65 22.53
C GLY A 484 -15.88 10.89 22.81
N TRP A 485 -15.00 10.50 21.87
CA TRP A 485 -13.56 10.75 21.97
C TRP A 485 -13.25 12.24 22.05
N ARG A 486 -13.88 13.05 21.19
CA ARG A 486 -13.70 14.51 21.18
C ARG A 486 -14.13 15.15 22.49
N ASN A 487 -15.28 14.78 23.04
CA ASN A 487 -15.80 15.33 24.28
C ASN A 487 -14.91 14.95 25.48
N SER A 488 -14.46 13.69 25.54
CA SER A 488 -13.50 13.24 26.56
C SER A 488 -12.17 13.99 26.45
N MET A 489 -11.67 14.21 25.24
CA MET A 489 -10.48 15.03 25.01
C MET A 489 -10.63 16.47 25.50
N ILE A 490 -11.75 17.12 25.20
CA ILE A 490 -12.05 18.48 25.66
C ILE A 490 -12.09 18.55 27.18
N GLN A 491 -12.65 17.54 27.86
CA GLN A 491 -12.67 17.48 29.32
C GLN A 491 -11.27 17.33 29.93
N ASN A 492 -10.37 16.57 29.30
CA ASN A 492 -9.03 16.28 29.84
C ASN A 492 -8.00 17.38 29.56
N ILE A 493 -8.01 17.96 28.36
CA ILE A 493 -6.97 18.90 27.91
C ILE A 493 -7.51 20.21 27.31
N GLY A 494 -8.83 20.42 27.33
CA GLY A 494 -9.47 21.57 26.69
C GLY A 494 -9.56 21.46 25.17
N LYS A 495 -10.00 22.54 24.53
CA LYS A 495 -10.02 22.64 23.06
C LYS A 495 -8.61 22.80 22.53
N THR A 496 -8.20 21.86 21.68
CA THR A 496 -6.88 21.82 21.02
C THR A 496 -7.05 21.53 19.53
N ASP A 497 -5.97 21.66 18.75
CA ASP A 497 -5.97 21.29 17.34
C ASP A 497 -6.45 19.86 17.12
N LEU A 498 -6.07 18.91 18.00
CA LEU A 498 -6.53 17.53 17.94
C LEU A 498 -8.06 17.43 17.99
N THR A 499 -8.69 18.17 18.90
CA THR A 499 -10.17 18.19 19.02
C THR A 499 -10.86 18.81 17.81
N SER A 500 -10.20 19.77 17.14
CA SER A 500 -10.68 20.35 15.89
C SER A 500 -10.57 19.34 14.75
N TYR A 501 -9.44 18.65 14.62
CA TYR A 501 -9.27 17.61 13.58
C TYR A 501 -10.18 16.39 13.80
N LEU A 502 -10.53 16.04 15.04
CA LEU A 502 -11.57 15.04 15.30
C LEU A 502 -12.95 15.50 14.79
N TYR A 503 -13.28 16.79 14.94
CA TYR A 503 -14.48 17.35 14.33
C TYR A 503 -14.43 17.28 12.80
N ALA A 504 -13.30 17.66 12.18
CA ALA A 504 -13.10 17.53 10.74
C ALA A 504 -13.25 16.08 10.23
N LEU A 505 -12.71 15.12 10.99
CA LEU A 505 -12.86 13.69 10.66
C LEU A 505 -14.33 13.27 10.70
N MET A 506 -15.08 13.72 11.70
CA MET A 506 -16.52 13.47 11.80
C MET A 506 -17.32 14.09 10.65
N THR A 507 -16.91 15.26 10.14
CA THR A 507 -17.55 15.95 9.01
C THR A 507 -17.04 15.50 7.64
N SER A 508 -16.02 14.64 7.59
CA SER A 508 -15.49 14.09 6.34
C SER A 508 -16.52 13.26 5.58
N THR A 509 -16.36 13.18 4.26
CA THR A 509 -17.18 12.34 3.37
C THR A 509 -17.20 10.88 3.82
N ALA A 510 -16.09 10.35 4.31
CA ALA A 510 -15.97 8.98 4.82
C ALA A 510 -16.82 8.67 6.06
N VAL A 511 -17.29 9.69 6.78
CA VAL A 511 -18.16 9.53 7.96
C VAL A 511 -19.56 10.08 7.71
N GLN A 512 -19.70 11.12 6.88
CA GLN A 512 -21.00 11.68 6.50
C GLN A 512 -21.74 10.80 5.48
N GLY A 513 -21.03 10.01 4.69
CA GLY A 513 -21.60 9.20 3.61
C GLY A 513 -21.96 10.05 2.39
N GLY A 514 -22.98 9.60 1.64
CA GLY A 514 -23.47 10.32 0.45
C GLY A 514 -22.76 9.97 -0.86
N LEU A 515 -21.74 9.11 -0.80
CA LEU A 515 -21.11 8.50 -1.97
C LEU A 515 -21.82 7.20 -2.35
N THR A 516 -21.69 6.74 -3.60
CA THR A 516 -22.07 5.37 -3.97
C THR A 516 -21.18 4.36 -3.25
N ASN A 517 -21.59 3.09 -3.17
CA ASN A 517 -20.84 2.07 -2.42
C ASN A 517 -19.38 1.91 -2.89
N ASP A 518 -19.14 1.91 -4.21
CA ASP A 518 -17.79 1.76 -4.76
C ASP A 518 -16.91 3.00 -4.51
N LEU A 519 -17.48 4.21 -4.62
CA LEU A 519 -16.77 5.45 -4.29
C LEU A 519 -16.46 5.53 -2.79
N MET A 520 -17.40 5.12 -1.94
CA MET A 520 -17.20 5.06 -0.49
C MET A 520 -16.09 4.08 -0.13
N TYR A 521 -16.08 2.90 -0.76
CA TYR A 521 -14.98 1.93 -0.57
C TYR A 521 -13.64 2.51 -1.04
N SER A 522 -13.60 3.19 -2.18
CA SER A 522 -12.39 3.87 -2.67
C SER A 522 -11.88 4.92 -1.68
N GLU A 523 -12.78 5.72 -1.10
CA GLU A 523 -12.41 6.71 -0.08
C GLU A 523 -11.82 6.05 1.16
N MET A 524 -12.45 4.97 1.65
CA MET A 524 -11.89 4.17 2.75
C MET A 524 -10.53 3.57 2.41
N TYR A 525 -10.36 3.07 1.19
CA TYR A 525 -9.07 2.56 0.71
C TYR A 525 -8.00 3.66 0.75
N GLN A 526 -8.30 4.88 0.28
CA GLN A 526 -7.33 5.99 0.36
C GLN A 526 -6.98 6.34 1.81
N LEU A 527 -7.96 6.36 2.72
CA LEU A 527 -7.72 6.61 4.14
C LEU A 527 -6.86 5.51 4.80
N GLN A 528 -7.00 4.25 4.36
CA GLN A 528 -6.17 3.12 4.80
C GLN A 528 -4.72 3.20 4.31
N ARG A 529 -4.41 3.98 3.27
CA ARG A 529 -3.02 4.23 2.88
C ARG A 529 -2.28 5.02 3.95
N TYR A 530 -3.02 5.78 4.77
CA TYR A 530 -2.54 6.80 5.71
C TYR A 530 -1.63 7.82 5.02
N SER A 531 -1.47 8.97 5.65
CA SER A 531 -0.60 9.99 5.06
C SER A 531 0.13 10.78 6.13
N PRO A 532 1.45 10.99 5.99
CA PRO A 532 2.15 12.03 6.74
C PRO A 532 1.49 13.41 6.60
N TYR A 533 0.71 13.63 5.53
CA TYR A 533 0.00 14.87 5.21
C TYR A 533 -1.52 14.78 5.45
N VAL A 534 -1.98 13.85 6.30
CA VAL A 534 -3.42 13.64 6.59
C VAL A 534 -4.15 14.91 7.03
N LEU A 535 -3.45 15.85 7.68
CA LEU A 535 -4.04 17.12 8.11
C LEU A 535 -4.48 17.98 6.92
N ASN A 536 -3.78 17.91 5.77
CA ASN A 536 -4.17 18.63 4.55
C ASN A 536 -5.48 18.08 3.97
N TYR A 537 -5.73 16.78 4.13
CA TYR A 537 -7.01 16.18 3.76
C TYR A 537 -8.12 16.61 4.73
N LEU A 538 -7.83 16.72 6.03
CA LEU A 538 -8.85 17.05 7.03
C LEU A 538 -9.19 18.54 7.10
N VAL A 539 -8.23 19.43 6.81
CA VAL A 539 -8.39 20.89 6.98
C VAL A 539 -9.56 21.45 6.16
N GLN A 540 -9.83 20.89 4.98
CA GLN A 540 -10.95 21.32 4.14
C GLN A 540 -12.32 21.13 4.83
N PHE A 541 -12.43 20.15 5.73
CA PHE A 541 -13.67 19.87 6.47
C PHE A 541 -13.83 20.70 7.75
N LEU A 542 -12.80 21.46 8.16
CA LEU A 542 -12.90 22.43 9.25
C LEU A 542 -13.67 23.69 8.82
N TYR A 543 -13.53 24.06 7.54
CA TYR A 543 -14.09 25.30 6.98
C TYR A 543 -15.24 25.06 6.02
N ALA A 544 -15.60 23.80 5.76
CA ALA A 544 -16.78 23.48 4.97
C ALA A 544 -18.00 24.14 5.64
N PRO A 545 -18.76 24.99 4.94
CA PRO A 545 -19.98 25.54 5.50
C PRO A 545 -20.84 24.35 5.92
N THR A 546 -21.22 24.31 7.20
CA THR A 546 -22.22 23.36 7.66
C THR A 546 -23.42 23.55 6.75
N ALA A 547 -23.67 22.60 5.85
CA ALA A 547 -24.91 22.58 5.10
C ALA A 547 -26.01 22.50 6.16
N SER A 548 -26.67 23.64 6.39
CA SER A 548 -27.91 23.70 7.13
C SER A 548 -28.87 22.76 6.42
N PHE A 549 -29.18 21.64 7.10
CA PHE A 549 -30.23 20.70 6.70
C PHE A 549 -31.58 21.40 6.57
#